data_AF-A0A1J3JM42-F1
#
_entry.id   AF-A0A1J3JM42-F1
#
_cell.length_a   1.000
_cell.length_b   1.000
_cell.length_c   1.000
_cell.angle_alpha   90.00
_cell.angle_beta   90.00
_cell.angle_gamma   90.00
#
_symmetry.space_group_name_H-M   'P 1'
#
loop_
_entity.id
_entity.type
_entity.pdbx_description
1 polymer ?
#
loop_
_entity_poly.entity_id
_entity_poly.type
_entity_poly.pdbx_seq_one_letter_code
_entity_poly.pdbx_strand_id
1 'polypeptide(L)'
;MGKIGIVFFASLLFLLIIFPSYCYAAITKANPLSIGQTLSSPDGSYELGFFSPNNSRNQYVGIWFKNITPQVVVWVANRDKPVTNSAANLTISRNGSLILLDEKEDVIWSAGENFTSNKCHAELLDTGNLVVIDDVSRETLWQSFENLGNTLLPQSSLMYDTVHGKKRVLTTWKSDNDPSPGEFSLEITPQVPLQGLIRKGSLPYWRTGPWATTRFCGFPQFDESYVSPFSVVQDVARGTGTFSYSMLRNYNLSYITLTPEGQMKIYWDDGVRWMHHLTLPEILCDLYGACGPFGLCVRSVTPKCICLKGFIPKSDDEWRKGNWTGGCVRRTKLSCQANSSMTTQGKDTDVFYRMTNAKTPDLHQVASFLSAKQCYEGCLGNCSCTAF
;
A
#
# COMPACT_ATOMS: atom_id res chain seq x y z
N MET A 1 5.13 -29.69 -84.54
CA MET A 1 5.32 -30.49 -83.30
C MET A 1 6.13 -29.66 -82.32
N GLY A 2 5.61 -29.44 -81.09
CA GLY A 2 6.27 -28.81 -79.92
C GLY A 2 6.45 -27.28 -79.98
N LYS A 3 5.54 -26.42 -79.48
CA LYS A 3 5.10 -26.09 -78.10
C LYS A 3 6.20 -25.51 -77.18
N ILE A 4 6.15 -24.18 -76.94
CA ILE A 4 5.84 -23.48 -75.66
C ILE A 4 6.97 -23.65 -74.60
N GLY A 5 7.72 -22.66 -74.13
CA GLY A 5 7.41 -21.25 -73.85
C GLY A 5 7.07 -21.08 -72.37
N ILE A 6 8.06 -20.90 -71.49
CA ILE A 6 7.86 -20.40 -70.11
C ILE A 6 9.06 -19.54 -69.69
N VAL A 7 8.91 -18.22 -69.85
CA VAL A 7 9.67 -17.21 -69.11
C VAL A 7 8.91 -17.02 -67.79
N PHE A 8 9.49 -17.44 -66.67
CA PHE A 8 8.89 -17.17 -65.36
C PHE A 8 9.17 -15.72 -64.97
N PHE A 9 8.13 -14.90 -65.13
CA PHE A 9 8.01 -13.57 -64.58
C PHE A 9 8.13 -13.65 -63.05
N ALA A 10 9.19 -13.07 -62.48
CA ALA A 10 9.26 -12.78 -61.06
C ALA A 10 8.33 -11.60 -60.74
N SER A 11 7.02 -11.87 -60.77
CA SER A 11 5.97 -10.92 -60.43
C SER A 11 5.75 -10.91 -58.93
N LEU A 12 6.34 -9.92 -58.26
CA LEU A 12 5.64 -9.04 -57.33
C LEU A 12 4.59 -9.70 -56.41
N LEU A 13 5.03 -10.51 -55.45
CA LEU A 13 4.25 -10.81 -54.25
C LEU A 13 4.91 -10.14 -53.04
N PHE A 14 5.04 -8.81 -53.12
CA PHE A 14 5.20 -7.98 -51.94
C PHE A 14 3.80 -7.91 -51.29
N LEU A 15 3.40 -9.03 -50.68
CA LEU A 15 2.35 -9.03 -49.66
C LEU A 15 2.89 -8.14 -48.55
N LEU A 16 2.50 -6.86 -48.62
CA LEU A 16 2.39 -5.99 -47.48
C LEU A 16 1.58 -6.77 -46.45
N ILE A 17 2.28 -7.50 -45.59
CA ILE A 17 1.76 -7.87 -44.29
C ILE A 17 1.64 -6.53 -43.57
N ILE A 18 0.54 -5.83 -43.83
CA ILE A 18 0.00 -4.85 -42.92
C ILE A 18 -0.39 -5.70 -41.72
N PHE A 19 0.60 -6.00 -40.86
CA PHE A 19 0.29 -6.19 -39.46
C PHE A 19 -0.52 -4.94 -39.13
N PRO A 20 -1.79 -5.04 -38.69
CA PRO A 20 -2.38 -3.90 -38.04
C PRO A 20 -1.39 -3.58 -36.93
N SER A 21 -0.64 -2.50 -37.08
CA SER A 21 -0.03 -1.86 -35.94
C SER A 21 -1.24 -1.53 -35.10
N TYR A 22 -1.52 -2.39 -34.11
CA TYR A 22 -2.43 -2.07 -33.03
C TYR A 22 -1.82 -0.81 -32.41
N CYS A 23 -2.24 0.34 -32.94
CA CYS A 23 -1.91 1.61 -32.38
C CYS A 23 -2.79 1.64 -31.14
N TYR A 24 -2.26 1.11 -30.05
CA TYR A 24 -2.91 1.17 -28.76
C TYR A 24 -3.25 2.64 -28.52
N ALA A 25 -4.47 2.89 -28.07
CA ALA A 25 -4.92 4.24 -27.84
C ALA A 25 -3.96 4.90 -26.85
N ALA A 26 -3.50 6.11 -27.17
CA ALA A 26 -2.54 6.85 -26.37
C ALA A 26 -2.97 8.30 -26.31
N ILE A 27 -2.78 8.92 -25.14
CA ILE A 27 -3.05 10.33 -24.96
C ILE A 27 -1.84 11.10 -25.46
N THR A 28 -2.08 11.96 -26.43
CA THR A 28 -1.05 12.84 -26.99
C THR A 28 -1.60 14.25 -27.02
N LYS A 29 -0.73 15.22 -27.33
CA LYS A 29 -1.17 16.59 -27.55
C LYS A 29 -2.22 16.72 -28.67
N ALA A 30 -2.10 15.89 -29.71
CA ALA A 30 -3.02 15.90 -30.86
C ALA A 30 -4.32 15.14 -30.58
N ASN A 31 -4.25 14.13 -29.71
CA ASN A 31 -5.38 13.28 -29.33
C ASN A 31 -5.57 13.34 -27.81
N PRO A 32 -6.14 14.44 -27.28
CA PRO A 32 -6.47 14.55 -25.86
C PRO A 32 -7.63 13.62 -25.50
N LEU A 33 -7.68 13.18 -24.25
CA LEU A 33 -8.83 12.46 -23.70
C LEU A 33 -9.84 13.46 -23.12
N SER A 34 -11.02 13.53 -23.72
CA SER A 34 -12.09 14.46 -23.33
C SER A 34 -13.14 13.78 -22.43
N ILE A 35 -13.98 14.58 -21.75
CA ILE A 35 -15.15 14.05 -21.02
C ILE A 35 -16.01 13.18 -21.94
N GLY A 36 -16.37 11.98 -21.47
CA GLY A 36 -17.15 10.98 -22.22
C GLY A 36 -16.32 10.04 -23.09
N GLN A 37 -15.01 10.26 -23.22
CA GLN A 37 -14.07 9.32 -23.83
C GLN A 37 -13.37 8.49 -22.75
N THR A 38 -12.96 7.28 -23.11
CA THR A 38 -12.15 6.40 -22.27
C THR A 38 -10.94 5.86 -23.01
N LEU A 39 -9.93 5.45 -22.25
CA LEU A 39 -8.73 4.77 -22.70
C LEU A 39 -8.65 3.41 -22.00
N SER A 40 -8.57 2.31 -22.75
CA SER A 40 -8.42 0.96 -22.18
C SER A 40 -6.98 0.49 -22.18
N SER A 41 -6.60 -0.34 -21.21
CA SER A 41 -5.35 -1.10 -21.29
C SER A 41 -5.39 -2.07 -22.49
N PRO A 42 -4.23 -2.45 -23.06
CA PRO A 42 -4.14 -3.41 -24.16
C PRO A 42 -4.93 -4.70 -23.96
N ASP A 43 -4.89 -5.27 -22.75
CA ASP A 43 -5.60 -6.50 -22.38
C ASP A 43 -7.09 -6.30 -22.03
N GLY A 44 -7.52 -5.05 -21.90
CA GLY A 44 -8.87 -4.68 -21.51
C GLY A 44 -9.22 -4.88 -20.03
N SER A 45 -8.24 -5.08 -19.15
CA SER A 45 -8.44 -5.21 -17.68
C SER A 45 -8.75 -3.87 -17.00
N TYR A 46 -8.17 -2.78 -17.49
CA TYR A 46 -8.29 -1.44 -16.91
C TYR A 46 -8.83 -0.43 -17.91
N GLU A 47 -9.47 0.60 -17.38
CA GLU A 47 -9.98 1.73 -18.15
C GLU A 47 -9.71 3.04 -17.41
N LEU A 48 -9.27 4.05 -18.15
CA LEU A 48 -9.03 5.43 -17.73
C LEU A 48 -10.07 6.32 -18.37
N GLY A 49 -10.62 7.26 -17.61
CA GLY A 49 -11.51 8.28 -18.16
C GLY A 49 -12.05 9.23 -17.10
N PHE A 50 -13.06 10.01 -17.49
CA PHE A 50 -13.77 10.90 -16.59
C PHE A 50 -14.92 10.19 -15.89
N PHE A 51 -15.08 10.43 -14.60
CA PHE A 51 -16.19 9.93 -13.80
C PHE A 51 -16.68 10.97 -12.81
N SER A 52 -17.95 10.84 -12.40
CA SER A 52 -18.55 11.68 -11.37
C SER A 52 -19.15 10.83 -10.25
N PRO A 53 -18.58 10.89 -9.03
CA PRO A 53 -19.18 10.27 -7.86
C PRO A 53 -20.60 10.77 -7.62
N ASN A 54 -21.52 9.85 -7.34
CA ASN A 54 -22.93 10.11 -7.00
C ASN A 54 -23.68 11.08 -7.95
N ASN A 55 -23.34 11.06 -9.25
CA ASN A 55 -23.91 11.97 -10.26
C ASN A 55 -23.81 13.46 -9.86
N SER A 56 -22.74 13.84 -9.17
CA SER A 56 -22.45 15.24 -8.87
C SER A 56 -22.08 16.03 -10.12
N ARG A 57 -21.83 17.33 -9.99
CA ARG A 57 -21.22 18.14 -11.06
C ARG A 57 -19.69 18.02 -11.11
N ASN A 58 -19.10 17.38 -10.10
CA ASN A 58 -17.66 17.24 -9.99
C ASN A 58 -17.19 16.10 -10.88
N GLN A 59 -16.27 16.40 -11.79
CA GLN A 59 -15.65 15.46 -12.69
C GLN A 59 -14.20 15.19 -12.25
N TYR A 60 -13.85 13.92 -12.24
CA TYR A 60 -12.52 13.44 -11.89
C TYR A 60 -12.00 12.53 -12.99
N VAL A 61 -10.70 12.59 -13.25
CA VAL A 61 -9.99 11.60 -14.06
C VAL A 61 -9.60 10.45 -13.15
N GLY A 62 -10.00 9.24 -13.48
CA GLY A 62 -9.68 8.05 -12.70
C GLY A 62 -9.43 6.81 -13.55
N ILE A 63 -8.82 5.81 -12.93
CA ILE A 63 -8.62 4.47 -13.47
C ILE A 63 -9.53 3.53 -12.69
N TRP A 64 -10.20 2.61 -13.38
CA TRP A 64 -11.04 1.57 -12.78
C TRP A 64 -10.84 0.23 -13.48
N PHE A 65 -11.29 -0.85 -12.84
CA PHE A 65 -11.38 -2.15 -13.49
C PHE A 65 -12.49 -2.13 -14.54
N LYS A 66 -12.17 -2.52 -15.76
CA LYS A 66 -13.12 -2.53 -16.88
C LYS A 66 -14.11 -3.69 -16.72
N ASN A 67 -15.36 -3.50 -17.16
CA ASN A 67 -16.42 -4.51 -17.13
C ASN A 67 -16.79 -5.04 -15.72
N ILE A 68 -16.45 -4.32 -14.65
CA ILE A 68 -16.81 -4.65 -13.28
C ILE A 68 -17.97 -3.76 -12.81
N THR A 69 -19.01 -4.36 -12.23
CA THR A 69 -20.15 -3.66 -11.64
C THR A 69 -20.38 -4.15 -10.20
N PRO A 70 -20.49 -3.25 -9.20
CA PRO A 70 -20.34 -1.79 -9.29
C PRO A 70 -18.90 -1.37 -9.67
N GLN A 71 -18.75 -0.19 -10.28
CA GLN A 71 -17.45 0.32 -10.71
C GLN A 71 -16.51 0.49 -9.50
N VAL A 72 -15.27 0.01 -9.65
CA VAL A 72 -14.23 0.11 -8.61
C VAL A 72 -13.11 0.99 -9.15
N VAL A 73 -13.04 2.22 -8.65
CA VAL A 73 -11.99 3.19 -9.00
C VAL A 73 -10.74 2.93 -8.17
N VAL A 74 -9.61 2.72 -8.83
CA VAL A 74 -8.33 2.31 -8.22
C VAL A 74 -7.31 3.44 -8.19
N TRP A 75 -7.52 4.50 -8.96
CA TRP A 75 -6.65 5.68 -8.96
C TRP A 75 -7.42 6.92 -9.44
N VAL A 76 -7.06 8.10 -8.93
CA VAL A 76 -7.69 9.39 -9.28
C VAL A 76 -6.61 10.46 -9.39
N ALA A 77 -6.58 11.20 -10.51
CA ALA A 77 -5.60 12.24 -10.76
C ALA A 77 -5.88 13.51 -9.93
N ASN A 78 -6.97 14.19 -10.25
CA ASN A 78 -7.33 15.51 -9.72
C ASN A 78 -8.17 15.43 -8.44
N ARG A 79 -7.74 14.58 -7.49
CA ARG A 79 -8.47 14.31 -6.25
C ARG A 79 -8.75 15.57 -5.41
N ASP A 80 -7.82 16.51 -5.40
CA ASP A 80 -7.90 17.74 -4.59
C ASP A 80 -8.78 18.82 -5.23
N LYS A 81 -8.82 18.85 -6.57
CA LYS A 81 -9.48 19.89 -7.35
C LYS A 81 -10.31 19.27 -8.48
N PRO A 82 -11.62 19.05 -8.27
CA PRO A 82 -12.49 18.56 -9.33
C PRO A 82 -12.61 19.55 -10.48
N VAL A 83 -12.88 19.02 -11.67
CA VAL A 83 -13.39 19.82 -12.78
C VAL A 83 -14.89 20.06 -12.54
N THR A 84 -15.35 21.29 -12.73
CA THR A 84 -16.78 21.65 -12.56
C THR A 84 -17.43 22.17 -13.84
N ASN A 85 -16.64 22.36 -14.90
CA ASN A 85 -17.08 22.81 -16.21
C ASN A 85 -17.67 21.66 -17.04
N SER A 86 -18.36 22.00 -18.13
CA SER A 86 -18.93 21.04 -19.08
C SER A 86 -17.90 20.36 -19.97
N ALA A 87 -16.71 20.96 -20.12
CA ALA A 87 -15.62 20.42 -20.93
C ALA A 87 -14.31 20.42 -20.12
N ALA A 88 -13.51 19.39 -20.34
CA ALA A 88 -12.14 19.26 -19.86
C ALA A 88 -11.39 18.22 -20.68
N ASN A 89 -10.08 18.40 -20.77
CA ASN A 89 -9.19 17.58 -21.59
C ASN A 89 -7.96 17.15 -20.77
N LEU A 90 -7.73 15.85 -20.71
CA LEU A 90 -6.47 15.27 -20.26
C LEU A 90 -5.54 15.14 -21.47
N THR A 91 -4.39 15.82 -21.45
CA THR A 91 -3.50 15.95 -22.61
C THR A 91 -2.02 16.06 -22.22
N ILE A 92 -1.14 15.96 -23.20
CA ILE A 92 0.30 16.19 -23.04
C ILE A 92 0.61 17.66 -23.33
N SER A 93 1.23 18.32 -22.35
CA SER A 93 1.71 19.70 -22.47
C SER A 93 2.88 19.82 -23.44
N ARG A 94 3.23 21.05 -23.84
CA ARG A 94 4.39 21.30 -24.73
C ARG A 94 5.72 20.84 -24.15
N ASN A 95 5.83 20.74 -22.82
CA ASN A 95 7.04 20.34 -22.12
C ASN A 95 7.03 18.86 -21.71
N GLY A 96 6.06 18.10 -22.21
CA GLY A 96 5.95 16.66 -22.02
C GLY A 96 5.32 16.19 -20.70
N SER A 97 4.74 17.10 -19.92
CA SER A 97 3.98 16.74 -18.71
C SER A 97 2.51 16.43 -19.05
N LEU A 98 1.94 15.41 -18.42
CA LEU A 98 0.51 15.07 -18.51
C LEU A 98 -0.29 16.06 -17.66
N ILE A 99 -1.22 16.77 -18.29
CA ILE A 99 -1.98 17.86 -17.68
C ILE A 99 -3.49 17.70 -17.92
N LEU A 100 -4.27 18.14 -16.94
CA LEU A 100 -5.73 18.24 -17.04
C LEU A 100 -6.10 19.72 -17.18
N LEU A 101 -6.72 20.06 -18.29
CA LEU A 101 -7.20 21.40 -18.62
C LEU A 101 -8.72 21.46 -18.50
N ASP A 102 -9.24 22.55 -17.96
CA ASP A 102 -10.67 22.85 -18.04
C ASP A 102 -11.05 23.50 -19.38
N GLU A 103 -12.32 23.84 -19.53
CA GLU A 103 -12.88 24.52 -20.71
C GLU A 103 -12.20 25.86 -21.05
N LYS A 104 -11.61 26.54 -20.05
CA LYS A 104 -10.90 27.81 -20.23
C LYS A 104 -9.42 27.62 -20.50
N GLU A 105 -8.96 26.38 -20.67
CA GLU A 105 -7.55 26.00 -20.78
C GLU A 105 -6.74 26.30 -19.50
N ASP A 106 -7.41 26.42 -18.34
CA ASP A 106 -6.74 26.53 -17.05
C ASP A 106 -6.27 25.14 -16.59
N VAL A 107 -5.03 25.05 -16.09
CA VAL A 107 -4.47 23.80 -15.56
C VAL A 107 -5.10 23.48 -14.22
N ILE A 108 -5.89 22.41 -14.17
CA ILE A 108 -6.54 21.89 -12.96
C ILE A 108 -5.63 20.92 -12.22
N TRP A 109 -4.89 20.10 -12.96
CA TRP A 109 -3.96 19.10 -12.41
C TRP A 109 -2.79 18.87 -13.38
N SER A 110 -1.64 18.45 -12.85
CA SER A 110 -0.44 18.10 -13.62
C SER A 110 0.29 16.94 -12.94
N ALA A 111 0.88 16.06 -13.73
CA ALA A 111 1.75 14.96 -13.29
C ALA A 111 3.05 15.43 -12.59
N GLY A 112 3.33 16.72 -12.57
CA GLY A 112 4.50 17.31 -11.92
C GLY A 112 5.47 17.91 -12.93
N GLU A 113 6.77 17.80 -12.64
CA GLU A 113 7.90 18.51 -13.28
C GLU A 113 7.84 18.60 -14.81
N ASN A 114 8.50 19.63 -15.35
CA ASN A 114 8.69 19.79 -16.79
C ASN A 114 9.79 18.84 -17.26
N PHE A 115 9.42 17.79 -18.01
CA PHE A 115 10.37 16.77 -18.50
C PHE A 115 11.22 17.21 -19.70
N THR A 116 10.99 18.40 -20.24
CA THR A 116 11.69 18.98 -21.42
C THR A 116 11.62 18.11 -22.70
N SER A 117 10.74 17.11 -22.72
CA SER A 117 10.48 16.29 -23.89
C SER A 117 9.45 16.96 -24.81
N ASN A 118 9.74 16.96 -26.11
CA ASN A 118 8.85 17.49 -27.14
C ASN A 118 8.02 16.41 -27.84
N LYS A 119 8.30 15.12 -27.57
CA LYS A 119 7.62 13.97 -28.17
C LYS A 119 7.44 12.89 -27.11
N CYS A 120 6.28 12.89 -26.49
CA CYS A 120 5.87 11.87 -25.55
C CYS A 120 4.36 11.64 -25.66
N HIS A 121 3.95 10.49 -25.15
CA HIS A 121 2.56 10.09 -25.03
C HIS A 121 2.31 9.49 -23.65
N ALA A 122 1.04 9.46 -23.23
CA ALA A 122 0.64 8.66 -22.09
C ALA A 122 -0.15 7.44 -22.54
N GLU A 123 0.14 6.30 -21.91
CA GLU A 123 -0.54 5.02 -22.15
C GLU A 123 -0.89 4.33 -20.83
N LEU A 124 -1.98 3.56 -20.85
CA LEU A 124 -2.42 2.76 -19.72
C LEU A 124 -1.94 1.32 -19.91
N LEU A 125 -1.08 0.84 -19.01
CA LEU A 125 -0.54 -0.53 -19.07
C LEU A 125 -1.54 -1.56 -18.53
N ASP A 126 -1.34 -2.83 -18.89
CA ASP A 126 -2.10 -3.99 -18.38
C ASP A 126 -1.98 -4.19 -16.86
N THR A 127 -1.03 -3.48 -16.23
CA THR A 127 -0.86 -3.46 -14.78
C THR A 127 -1.79 -2.48 -14.08
N GLY A 128 -2.48 -1.62 -14.85
CA GLY A 128 -3.23 -0.46 -14.35
C GLY A 128 -2.35 0.77 -14.10
N ASN A 129 -1.05 0.70 -14.41
CA ASN A 129 -0.14 1.84 -14.32
C ASN A 129 -0.33 2.76 -15.53
N LEU A 130 -0.66 4.03 -15.29
CA LEU A 130 -0.68 5.07 -16.32
C LEU A 130 0.70 5.68 -16.38
N VAL A 131 1.35 5.61 -17.53
CA VAL A 131 2.73 6.06 -17.71
C VAL A 131 2.81 7.14 -18.78
N VAL A 132 3.76 8.07 -18.62
CA VAL A 132 4.17 9.02 -19.66
C VAL A 132 5.54 8.58 -20.16
N ILE A 133 5.66 8.36 -21.46
CA ILE A 133 6.88 7.80 -22.09
C ILE A 133 7.42 8.80 -23.11
N ASP A 134 8.72 9.03 -23.08
CA ASP A 134 9.43 9.74 -24.14
C ASP A 134 9.54 8.86 -25.40
N ASP A 135 9.07 9.34 -26.54
CA ASP A 135 9.04 8.56 -27.79
C ASP A 135 10.42 8.31 -28.38
N VAL A 136 11.42 9.12 -28.00
CA VAL A 136 12.77 9.09 -28.53
C VAL A 136 13.65 8.21 -27.65
N SER A 137 13.76 8.51 -26.36
CA SER A 137 14.59 7.74 -25.42
C SER A 137 13.93 6.47 -24.92
N ARG A 138 12.60 6.36 -25.04
CA ARG A 138 11.78 5.28 -24.45
C ARG A 138 11.84 5.22 -22.93
N GLU A 139 12.28 6.30 -22.29
CA GLU A 139 12.28 6.41 -20.84
C GLU A 139 10.87 6.75 -20.31
N THR A 140 10.53 6.16 -19.17
CA THR A 140 9.34 6.54 -18.41
C THR A 140 9.61 7.84 -17.68
N LEU A 141 8.91 8.90 -18.09
CA LEU A 141 9.02 10.24 -17.51
C LEU A 141 8.20 10.37 -16.22
N TRP A 142 7.03 9.72 -16.18
CA TRP A 142 6.13 9.72 -15.04
C TRP A 142 5.29 8.45 -14.98
N GLN A 143 4.85 8.06 -13.79
CA GLN A 143 3.92 6.94 -13.60
C GLN A 143 2.95 7.14 -12.43
N SER A 144 1.71 6.65 -12.58
CA SER A 144 0.68 6.73 -11.55
C SER A 144 1.02 5.90 -10.31
N PHE A 145 1.79 4.82 -10.47
CA PHE A 145 2.26 3.97 -9.36
C PHE A 145 3.22 4.69 -8.41
N GLU A 146 3.77 5.85 -8.80
CA GLU A 146 4.54 6.73 -7.91
C GLU A 146 3.66 7.67 -7.08
N ASN A 147 2.39 7.84 -7.47
CA ASN A 147 1.45 8.81 -6.92
C ASN A 147 0.15 8.11 -6.53
N LEU A 148 0.23 7.23 -5.53
CA LEU A 148 -0.90 6.40 -5.13
C LEU A 148 -2.07 7.20 -4.56
N GLY A 149 -3.27 6.65 -4.74
CA GLY A 149 -4.51 7.13 -4.10
C GLY A 149 -4.78 6.38 -2.79
N ASN A 150 -6.00 5.85 -2.68
CA ASN A 150 -6.42 5.00 -1.57
C ASN A 150 -6.22 3.50 -1.84
N THR A 151 -5.71 3.13 -3.01
CA THR A 151 -5.63 1.74 -3.48
C THR A 151 -4.21 1.39 -3.91
N LEU A 152 -3.79 0.17 -3.56
CA LEU A 152 -2.55 -0.46 -4.00
C LEU A 152 -2.93 -1.62 -4.94
N LEU A 153 -2.42 -1.58 -6.16
CA LEU A 153 -2.55 -2.64 -7.16
C LEU A 153 -1.34 -3.58 -7.14
N PRO A 154 -1.43 -4.77 -7.76
CA PRO A 154 -0.27 -5.62 -7.98
C PRO A 154 0.84 -4.84 -8.70
N GLN A 155 2.10 -5.14 -8.39
CA GLN A 155 3.28 -4.46 -8.95
C GLN A 155 3.47 -2.98 -8.55
N SER A 156 2.47 -2.34 -7.95
CA SER A 156 2.69 -1.11 -7.18
C SER A 156 3.25 -1.44 -5.79
N SER A 157 3.74 -0.43 -5.07
CA SER A 157 4.37 -0.64 -3.77
C SER A 157 4.15 0.51 -2.81
N LEU A 158 4.20 0.24 -1.51
CA LEU A 158 4.51 1.24 -0.50
C LEU A 158 6.02 1.33 -0.35
N MET A 159 6.53 2.52 -0.09
CA MET A 159 7.98 2.75 -0.04
C MET A 159 8.32 3.83 0.99
N TYR A 160 9.49 3.72 1.60
CA TYR A 160 10.20 4.85 2.19
C TYR A 160 11.65 4.90 1.71
N ASP A 161 12.20 6.11 1.65
CA ASP A 161 13.62 6.42 1.52
C ASP A 161 13.94 7.51 2.54
N THR A 162 14.67 7.13 3.60
CA THR A 162 14.98 8.06 4.69
C THR A 162 16.04 9.08 4.31
N VAL A 163 16.89 8.78 3.32
CA VAL A 163 17.99 9.67 2.89
C VAL A 163 17.43 10.86 2.10
N HIS A 164 16.49 10.59 1.19
CA HIS A 164 15.87 11.63 0.36
C HIS A 164 14.55 12.16 0.94
N GLY A 165 14.10 11.63 2.08
CA GLY A 165 12.83 12.02 2.71
C GLY A 165 11.60 11.66 1.86
N LYS A 166 11.72 10.66 0.96
CA LYS A 166 10.64 10.24 0.07
C LYS A 166 9.82 9.13 0.70
N LYS A 167 8.51 9.16 0.48
CA LYS A 167 7.60 8.09 0.88
C LYS A 167 6.49 7.92 -0.13
N ARG A 168 6.04 6.68 -0.29
CA ARG A 168 4.89 6.29 -1.08
C ARG A 168 3.90 5.58 -0.17
N VAL A 169 2.74 6.19 0.00
CA VAL A 169 1.72 5.83 1.00
C VAL A 169 0.35 5.76 0.33
N LEU A 170 -0.60 5.04 0.92
CA LEU A 170 -2.01 5.22 0.57
C LEU A 170 -2.61 6.32 1.43
N THR A 171 -3.53 7.09 0.87
CA THR A 171 -4.32 8.10 1.59
C THR A 171 -5.78 7.91 1.24
N THR A 172 -6.64 7.79 2.25
CA THR A 172 -8.06 7.52 2.05
C THR A 172 -8.74 8.58 1.20
N TRP A 173 -9.86 8.21 0.62
CA TRP A 173 -10.87 9.18 0.23
C TRP A 173 -11.49 9.80 1.48
N LYS A 174 -12.07 11.00 1.32
CA LYS A 174 -12.76 11.70 2.41
C LYS A 174 -14.09 11.02 2.74
N SER A 175 -14.77 10.47 1.73
CA SER A 175 -15.94 9.61 1.86
C SER A 175 -16.09 8.75 0.61
N ASP A 176 -17.02 7.78 0.61
CA ASP A 176 -17.30 6.94 -0.56
C ASP A 176 -17.68 7.73 -1.82
N ASN A 177 -18.13 8.98 -1.66
CA ASN A 177 -18.56 9.85 -2.75
C ASN A 177 -17.65 11.08 -2.95
N ASP A 178 -16.53 11.18 -2.23
CA ASP A 178 -15.60 12.31 -2.32
C ASP A 178 -14.15 11.80 -2.33
N PRO A 179 -13.49 11.75 -3.51
CA PRO A 179 -12.15 11.21 -3.65
C PRO A 179 -11.03 12.12 -3.10
N SER A 180 -11.36 13.32 -2.61
CA SER A 180 -10.38 14.19 -1.97
C SER A 180 -9.68 13.50 -0.78
N PRO A 181 -8.45 13.90 -0.42
CA PRO A 181 -7.74 13.31 0.71
C PRO A 181 -8.53 13.30 2.01
N GLY A 182 -8.69 12.11 2.58
CA GLY A 182 -9.28 11.89 3.90
C GLY A 182 -8.25 11.90 5.04
N GLU A 183 -8.69 11.51 6.24
CA GLU A 183 -7.91 11.63 7.47
C GLU A 183 -6.88 10.51 7.71
N PHE A 184 -7.01 9.38 7.01
CA PHE A 184 -6.18 8.21 7.25
C PHE A 184 -5.18 7.97 6.13
N SER A 185 -4.02 7.43 6.51
CA SER A 185 -3.00 6.99 5.58
C SER A 185 -2.42 5.64 6.00
N LEU A 186 -1.99 4.84 5.02
CA LEU A 186 -1.27 3.59 5.23
C LEU A 186 0.16 3.76 4.71
N GLU A 187 1.12 3.58 5.60
CA GLU A 187 2.54 3.66 5.30
C GLU A 187 3.30 2.46 5.86
N ILE A 188 4.52 2.22 5.34
CA ILE A 188 5.48 1.32 5.97
C ILE A 188 6.52 2.13 6.73
N THR A 189 7.02 1.55 7.81
CA THR A 189 7.84 2.25 8.79
C THR A 189 9.31 1.79 8.72
N PRO A 190 10.30 2.65 9.02
CA PRO A 190 11.72 2.32 8.87
C PRO A 190 12.30 1.46 10.01
N GLN A 191 11.50 1.10 11.01
CA GLN A 191 11.86 0.14 12.06
C GLN A 191 12.40 -1.13 11.43
N VAL A 192 13.29 -1.83 12.12
CA VAL A 192 13.85 -3.10 11.64
C VAL A 192 13.39 -4.21 12.59
N PRO A 193 12.62 -5.21 12.13
CA PRO A 193 12.06 -5.32 10.77
C PRO A 193 10.94 -4.29 10.56
N LEU A 194 10.68 -3.92 9.31
CA LEU A 194 9.61 -2.97 9.03
C LEU A 194 8.22 -3.52 9.40
N GLN A 195 7.29 -2.60 9.62
CA GLN A 195 5.87 -2.87 9.79
C GLN A 195 5.05 -1.84 9.01
N GLY A 196 3.85 -2.23 8.60
CA GLY A 196 2.82 -1.32 8.11
C GLY A 196 2.10 -0.61 9.27
N LEU A 197 1.74 0.64 9.05
CA LEU A 197 1.09 1.50 10.02
C LEU A 197 -0.02 2.29 9.32
N ILE A 198 -1.25 2.16 9.81
CA ILE A 198 -2.32 3.10 9.50
C ILE A 198 -2.22 4.24 10.51
N ARG A 199 -2.16 5.47 10.01
CA ARG A 199 -2.25 6.69 10.83
C ARG A 199 -3.61 7.35 10.65
N LYS A 200 -4.05 8.03 11.70
CA LYS A 200 -5.11 9.04 11.66
C LYS A 200 -4.46 10.40 11.93
N GLY A 201 -4.25 11.20 10.88
CA GLY A 201 -3.37 12.37 10.96
C GLY A 201 -1.95 11.96 11.39
N SER A 202 -1.46 12.51 12.51
CA SER A 202 -0.15 12.17 13.07
C SER A 202 -0.16 10.94 13.99
N LEU A 203 -1.33 10.51 14.46
CA LEU A 203 -1.45 9.48 15.48
C LEU A 203 -1.51 8.07 14.86
N PRO A 204 -0.83 7.07 15.47
CA PRO A 204 -0.98 5.69 15.06
C PRO A 204 -2.41 5.19 15.33
N TYR A 205 -3.02 4.54 14.35
CA TYR A 205 -4.39 4.02 14.44
C TYR A 205 -4.41 2.49 14.45
N TRP A 206 -3.60 1.86 13.62
CA TRP A 206 -3.45 0.40 13.55
C TRP A 206 -2.04 0.05 13.04
N ARG A 207 -1.52 -1.12 13.43
CA ARG A 207 -0.20 -1.61 12.97
C ARG A 207 -0.28 -3.05 12.48
N THR A 208 0.48 -3.43 11.45
CA THR A 208 0.61 -4.84 11.04
C THR A 208 1.43 -5.65 12.06
N GLY A 209 2.26 -5.00 12.87
CA GLY A 209 3.37 -5.67 13.56
C GLY A 209 4.54 -5.98 12.60
N PRO A 210 5.70 -6.39 13.13
CA PRO A 210 6.92 -6.57 12.34
C PRO A 210 6.77 -7.63 11.24
N TRP A 211 7.52 -7.47 10.16
CA TRP A 211 7.69 -8.51 9.15
C TRP A 211 8.52 -9.68 9.70
N ALA A 212 7.91 -10.86 9.80
CA ALA A 212 8.52 -12.10 10.24
C ALA A 212 8.84 -13.00 9.05
N THR A 213 9.63 -12.47 8.11
CA THR A 213 10.16 -13.15 6.90
C THR A 213 9.14 -13.55 5.84
N THR A 214 8.04 -14.19 6.21
CA THR A 214 6.98 -14.62 5.29
C THR A 214 5.68 -13.84 5.49
N ARG A 215 5.45 -13.26 6.67
CA ARG A 215 4.21 -12.57 7.01
C ARG A 215 4.43 -11.48 8.04
N PHE A 216 3.48 -10.56 8.17
CA PHE A 216 3.46 -9.65 9.33
C PHE A 216 2.82 -10.33 10.54
N CYS A 217 3.40 -10.14 11.73
CA CYS A 217 2.97 -10.83 12.96
C CYS A 217 1.52 -10.55 13.38
N GLY A 218 0.94 -9.43 12.95
CA GLY A 218 -0.42 -9.02 13.28
C GLY A 218 -1.48 -9.46 12.27
N PHE A 219 -1.15 -10.33 11.31
CA PHE A 219 -2.13 -11.01 10.48
C PHE A 219 -2.43 -12.40 11.06
N PRO A 220 -3.52 -12.57 11.84
CA PRO A 220 -3.82 -13.85 12.50
C PRO A 220 -4.26 -14.95 11.51
N GLN A 221 -4.72 -14.58 10.32
CA GLN A 221 -5.22 -15.51 9.29
C GLN A 221 -4.10 -16.15 8.45
N PHE A 222 -2.85 -15.69 8.60
CA PHE A 222 -1.71 -16.23 7.86
C PHE A 222 -0.85 -17.03 8.85
N ASP A 223 -0.96 -18.36 8.79
CA ASP A 223 -0.12 -19.27 9.54
C ASP A 223 1.16 -19.62 8.77
N GLU A 224 1.96 -20.58 9.27
CA GLU A 224 3.22 -20.99 8.63
C GLU A 224 3.02 -21.73 7.29
N SER A 225 1.82 -22.26 7.03
CA SER A 225 1.49 -22.92 5.76
C SER A 225 1.08 -21.94 4.65
N TYR A 226 0.82 -20.68 5.02
CA TYR A 226 0.35 -19.66 4.10
C TYR A 226 1.48 -19.16 3.18
N VAL A 227 1.34 -19.41 1.88
CA VAL A 227 2.20 -18.79 0.86
C VAL A 227 1.78 -17.33 0.73
N SER A 228 2.55 -16.47 1.39
CA SER A 228 2.28 -15.04 1.41
C SER A 228 2.40 -14.42 0.02
N PRO A 229 1.38 -13.69 -0.46
CA PRO A 229 1.50 -12.90 -1.68
C PRO A 229 2.31 -11.62 -1.45
N PHE A 230 2.68 -11.32 -0.21
CA PHE A 230 3.39 -10.10 0.17
C PHE A 230 4.89 -10.26 0.02
N SER A 231 5.52 -9.20 -0.49
CA SER A 231 6.95 -9.06 -0.62
C SER A 231 7.42 -7.84 0.16
N VAL A 232 8.45 -8.02 0.96
CA VAL A 232 9.10 -6.96 1.74
C VAL A 232 10.58 -6.97 1.42
N VAL A 233 11.09 -5.82 0.99
CA VAL A 233 12.52 -5.60 0.77
C VAL A 233 12.92 -4.42 1.62
N GLN A 234 13.85 -4.63 2.55
CA GLN A 234 14.36 -3.60 3.44
C GLN A 234 15.89 -3.55 3.34
N ASP A 235 16.42 -2.46 2.82
CA ASP A 235 17.86 -2.19 2.77
C ASP A 235 18.23 -1.21 3.88
N VAL A 236 18.68 -1.77 5.00
CA VAL A 236 19.03 -1.01 6.21
C VAL A 236 20.23 -0.09 5.95
N ALA A 237 21.18 -0.50 5.10
CA ALA A 237 22.37 0.29 4.81
C ALA A 237 22.05 1.52 3.95
N ARG A 238 21.12 1.38 3.00
CA ARG A 238 20.66 2.49 2.14
C ARG A 238 19.53 3.30 2.76
N GLY A 239 18.92 2.82 3.86
CA GLY A 239 17.80 3.49 4.51
C GLY A 239 16.51 3.43 3.67
N THR A 240 16.31 2.35 2.92
CA THR A 240 15.14 2.18 2.06
C THR A 240 14.33 0.94 2.44
N GLY A 241 13.03 1.00 2.19
CA GLY A 241 12.14 -0.13 2.39
C GLY A 241 10.98 -0.07 1.43
N THR A 242 10.57 -1.23 0.94
CA THR A 242 9.49 -1.41 -0.02
C THR A 242 8.61 -2.58 0.40
N PHE A 243 7.30 -2.38 0.33
CA PHE A 243 6.29 -3.42 0.45
C PHE A 243 5.48 -3.47 -0.83
N SER A 244 5.35 -4.66 -1.41
CA SER A 244 4.49 -4.91 -2.57
C SER A 244 3.78 -6.24 -2.40
N TYR A 245 2.87 -6.55 -3.33
CA TYR A 245 2.25 -7.86 -3.36
C TYR A 245 2.04 -8.33 -4.81
N SER A 246 1.99 -9.64 -4.95
CA SER A 246 1.79 -10.33 -6.22
C SER A 246 0.38 -10.87 -6.34
N MET A 247 -0.12 -10.95 -7.56
CA MET A 247 -1.37 -11.67 -7.83
C MET A 247 -1.19 -13.16 -7.55
N LEU A 248 -2.18 -13.73 -6.87
CA LEU A 248 -2.27 -15.15 -6.61
C LEU A 248 -2.79 -15.85 -7.88
N ARG A 249 -2.21 -17.01 -8.23
CA ARG A 249 -2.45 -17.71 -9.53
C ARG A 249 -3.91 -18.02 -9.85
N ASN A 250 -4.76 -18.14 -8.83
CA ASN A 250 -6.16 -18.53 -8.99
C ASN A 250 -7.10 -17.32 -9.16
N TYR A 251 -6.56 -16.10 -9.27
CA TYR A 251 -7.33 -14.87 -9.34
C TYR A 251 -6.91 -14.03 -10.54
N ASN A 252 -7.87 -13.34 -11.15
CA ASN A 252 -7.65 -12.53 -12.34
C ASN A 252 -7.23 -11.11 -12.00
N LEU A 253 -7.83 -10.55 -10.94
CA LEU A 253 -7.58 -9.19 -10.47
C LEU A 253 -7.50 -9.18 -8.94
N SER A 254 -6.85 -8.15 -8.40
CA SER A 254 -6.82 -7.93 -6.95
C SER A 254 -6.47 -6.49 -6.65
N TYR A 255 -6.89 -6.03 -5.48
CA TYR A 255 -6.49 -4.73 -4.97
C TYR A 255 -6.55 -4.69 -3.44
N ILE A 256 -5.69 -3.86 -2.86
CA ILE A 256 -5.74 -3.48 -1.45
C ILE A 256 -6.24 -2.05 -1.39
N THR A 257 -7.30 -1.76 -0.65
CA THR A 257 -7.84 -0.40 -0.52
C THR A 257 -7.89 0.04 0.94
N LEU A 258 -7.69 1.33 1.18
CA LEU A 258 -7.87 1.99 2.47
C LEU A 258 -9.16 2.80 2.42
N THR A 259 -10.16 2.40 3.21
CA THR A 259 -11.50 3.02 3.23
C THR A 259 -11.53 4.29 4.08
N PRO A 260 -12.52 5.19 3.88
CA PRO A 260 -12.64 6.43 4.66
C PRO A 260 -12.69 6.23 6.19
N GLU A 261 -13.13 5.05 6.65
CA GLU A 261 -13.19 4.67 8.07
C GLU A 261 -11.83 4.24 8.64
N GLY A 262 -10.76 4.28 7.84
CA GLY A 262 -9.43 3.85 8.23
C GLY A 262 -9.24 2.33 8.22
N GLN A 263 -10.05 1.61 7.44
CA GLN A 263 -9.92 0.15 7.28
C GLN A 263 -9.14 -0.19 6.00
N MET A 264 -8.11 -1.00 6.13
CA MET A 264 -7.49 -1.68 5.00
C MET A 264 -8.31 -2.91 4.65
N LYS A 265 -8.68 -3.06 3.37
CA LYS A 265 -9.39 -4.22 2.84
C LYS A 265 -8.63 -4.82 1.66
N ILE A 266 -8.67 -6.15 1.54
CA ILE A 266 -8.07 -6.88 0.42
C ILE A 266 -9.16 -7.63 -0.33
N TYR A 267 -9.19 -7.44 -1.64
CA TYR A 267 -10.13 -8.10 -2.55
C TYR A 267 -9.39 -8.86 -3.64
N TRP A 268 -9.91 -10.04 -4.00
CA TRP A 268 -9.45 -10.85 -5.12
C TRP A 268 -10.64 -11.21 -6.01
N ASP A 269 -10.45 -11.17 -7.33
CA ASP A 269 -11.46 -11.58 -8.30
C ASP A 269 -11.23 -13.04 -8.73
N ASP A 270 -12.21 -13.91 -8.47
CA ASP A 270 -12.18 -15.32 -8.85
C ASP A 270 -12.68 -15.57 -10.29
N GLY A 271 -12.91 -14.51 -11.07
CA GLY A 271 -13.49 -14.54 -12.40
C GLY A 271 -15.01 -14.49 -12.45
N VAL A 272 -15.68 -14.58 -11.29
CA VAL A 272 -17.14 -14.44 -11.17
C VAL A 272 -17.48 -13.24 -10.28
N ARG A 273 -16.76 -13.06 -9.17
CA ARG A 273 -17.04 -12.00 -8.20
C ARG A 273 -15.78 -11.57 -7.44
N TRP A 274 -15.86 -10.37 -6.88
CA TRP A 274 -14.94 -9.92 -5.84
C TRP A 274 -15.14 -10.71 -4.56
N MET A 275 -14.12 -11.48 -4.20
CA MET A 275 -13.99 -12.10 -2.89
C MET A 275 -13.33 -11.12 -1.93
N HIS A 276 -14.03 -10.82 -0.85
CA HIS A 276 -13.46 -10.13 0.31
C HIS A 276 -12.58 -11.12 1.09
N HIS A 277 -11.30 -10.80 1.23
CA HIS A 277 -10.34 -11.68 1.89
C HIS A 277 -10.03 -11.25 3.32
N LEU A 278 -9.87 -9.95 3.52
CA LEU A 278 -9.40 -9.41 4.79
C LEU A 278 -9.89 -7.99 4.99
N THR A 279 -10.21 -7.64 6.24
CA THR A 279 -10.40 -6.26 6.71
C THR A 279 -9.65 -6.07 8.00
N LEU A 280 -8.89 -4.97 8.11
CA LEU A 280 -8.22 -4.57 9.35
C LEU A 280 -8.23 -3.04 9.53
N PRO A 281 -8.30 -2.51 10.76
CA PRO A 281 -8.65 -3.23 11.98
C PRO A 281 -10.07 -3.82 11.93
N GLU A 282 -10.25 -5.03 12.46
CA GLU A 282 -11.56 -5.73 12.47
C GLU A 282 -12.28 -5.56 13.82
N ILE A 283 -11.51 -5.61 14.91
CA ILE A 283 -12.04 -5.51 16.27
C ILE A 283 -11.24 -4.51 17.11
N LEU A 284 -11.76 -4.17 18.30
CA LEU A 284 -11.12 -3.21 19.21
C LEU A 284 -9.65 -3.55 19.53
N CYS A 285 -9.30 -4.84 19.69
CA CYS A 285 -7.92 -5.25 19.99
C CYS A 285 -6.91 -4.96 18.89
N ASP A 286 -7.38 -4.72 17.66
CA ASP A 286 -6.48 -4.36 16.55
C ASP A 286 -6.06 -2.89 16.64
N LEU A 287 -6.90 -2.04 17.23
CA LEU A 287 -6.61 -0.62 17.37
C LEU A 287 -5.34 -0.39 18.20
N TYR A 288 -4.54 0.56 17.74
CA TYR A 288 -3.33 0.94 18.43
C TYR A 288 -3.66 1.47 19.83
N GLY A 289 -3.00 0.92 20.86
CA GLY A 289 -3.22 1.35 22.24
C GLY A 289 -4.56 0.94 22.86
N ALA A 290 -5.28 -0.05 22.29
CA ALA A 290 -6.53 -0.56 22.87
C ALA A 290 -6.39 -0.97 24.35
N CYS A 291 -5.22 -1.50 24.71
CA CYS A 291 -4.79 -1.64 26.10
C CYS A 291 -3.57 -0.75 26.34
N GLY A 292 -3.51 -0.15 27.53
CA GLY A 292 -2.36 0.62 27.96
C GLY A 292 -1.08 -0.22 28.11
N PRO A 293 0.05 0.42 28.46
CA PRO A 293 1.36 -0.24 28.58
C PRO A 293 1.31 -1.50 29.45
N PHE A 294 1.99 -2.57 29.02
CA PHE A 294 1.99 -3.89 29.70
C PHE A 294 0.61 -4.52 29.92
N GLY A 295 -0.43 -4.03 29.24
CA GLY A 295 -1.72 -4.68 29.07
C GLY A 295 -1.76 -5.47 27.76
N LEU A 296 -2.37 -6.65 27.79
CA LEU A 296 -2.63 -7.49 26.64
C LEU A 296 -4.13 -7.46 26.31
N CYS A 297 -4.46 -7.14 25.06
CA CYS A 297 -5.84 -7.22 24.59
C CYS A 297 -6.16 -8.67 24.20
N VAL A 298 -7.15 -9.26 24.86
CA VAL A 298 -7.63 -10.61 24.56
C VAL A 298 -8.68 -10.53 23.47
N ARG A 299 -8.32 -11.01 22.27
CA ARG A 299 -9.20 -11.11 21.10
C ARG A 299 -10.37 -12.05 21.43
N SER A 300 -11.56 -11.47 21.64
CA SER A 300 -12.81 -12.17 21.96
C SER A 300 -14.00 -11.29 21.55
N VAL A 301 -15.23 -11.83 21.62
CA VAL A 301 -16.47 -11.10 21.24
C VAL A 301 -16.62 -9.79 22.03
N THR A 302 -16.23 -9.82 23.31
CA THR A 302 -16.11 -8.62 24.14
C THR A 302 -14.64 -8.45 24.52
N PRO A 303 -13.85 -7.69 23.74
CA PRO A 303 -12.44 -7.46 24.01
C PRO A 303 -12.20 -6.99 25.44
N LYS A 304 -11.20 -7.59 26.10
CA LYS A 304 -10.80 -7.24 27.45
C LYS A 304 -9.30 -7.08 27.52
N CYS A 305 -8.85 -6.10 28.29
CA CYS A 305 -7.45 -5.98 28.67
C CYS A 305 -7.16 -6.82 29.91
N ILE A 306 -6.06 -7.57 29.87
CA ILE A 306 -5.48 -8.24 31.03
C ILE A 306 -4.06 -7.74 31.23
N CYS A 307 -3.60 -7.67 32.47
CA CYS A 307 -2.19 -7.41 32.73
C CYS A 307 -1.35 -8.62 32.36
N LEU A 308 -0.15 -8.37 31.83
CA LEU A 308 0.84 -9.43 31.63
C LEU A 308 1.14 -10.15 32.95
N LYS A 309 1.55 -11.41 32.88
CA LYS A 309 1.90 -12.18 34.08
C LYS A 309 3.00 -11.46 34.86
N GLY A 310 2.78 -11.27 36.16
CA GLY A 310 3.69 -10.50 37.03
C GLY A 310 3.40 -9.00 37.08
N PHE A 311 2.40 -8.51 36.36
CA PHE A 311 1.94 -7.13 36.38
C PHE A 311 0.56 -7.02 37.05
N ILE A 312 0.24 -5.84 37.55
CA ILE A 312 -1.05 -5.46 38.15
C ILE A 312 -1.53 -4.13 37.55
N PRO A 313 -2.84 -3.83 37.57
CA PRO A 313 -3.35 -2.56 37.06
C PRO A 313 -2.66 -1.37 37.74
N LYS A 314 -2.39 -0.32 36.97
CA LYS A 314 -1.86 0.92 37.55
C LYS A 314 -2.89 1.60 38.47
N SER A 315 -4.17 1.48 38.14
CA SER A 315 -5.31 1.95 38.92
C SER A 315 -6.40 0.89 38.88
N ASP A 316 -6.68 0.27 40.03
CA ASP A 316 -7.74 -0.74 40.14
C ASP A 316 -9.14 -0.14 39.87
N ASP A 317 -9.36 1.12 40.26
CA ASP A 317 -10.65 1.79 40.07
C ASP A 317 -10.94 2.07 38.59
N GLU A 318 -9.94 2.53 37.83
CA GLU A 318 -10.08 2.71 36.37
C GLU A 318 -10.28 1.38 35.67
N TRP A 319 -9.50 0.36 36.06
CA TRP A 319 -9.55 -0.96 35.46
C TRP A 319 -10.91 -1.63 35.62
N ARG A 320 -11.52 -1.53 36.81
CA ARG A 320 -12.88 -2.05 37.09
C ARG A 320 -13.97 -1.31 36.33
N LYS A 321 -13.75 -0.03 35.98
CA LYS A 321 -14.67 0.78 35.17
C LYS A 321 -14.48 0.57 33.66
N GLY A 322 -13.54 -0.30 33.24
CA GLY A 322 -13.25 -0.56 31.83
C GLY A 322 -12.33 0.48 31.19
N ASN A 323 -11.72 1.38 31.97
CA ASN A 323 -10.69 2.28 31.47
C ASN A 323 -9.31 1.62 31.64
N TRP A 324 -8.75 1.11 30.55
CA TRP A 324 -7.46 0.40 30.54
C TRP A 324 -6.29 1.24 30.02
N THR A 325 -6.51 2.53 29.77
CA THR A 325 -5.52 3.45 29.17
C THR A 325 -4.26 3.59 30.04
N GLY A 326 -4.42 3.57 31.38
CA GLY A 326 -3.31 3.62 32.33
C GLY A 326 -2.40 2.39 32.33
N GLY A 327 -2.85 1.28 31.72
CA GLY A 327 -2.08 0.05 31.59
C GLY A 327 -1.79 -0.63 32.94
N CYS A 328 -0.68 -1.36 32.96
CA CYS A 328 -0.24 -2.17 34.09
C CYS A 328 1.18 -1.82 34.52
N VAL A 329 1.49 -2.10 35.77
CA VAL A 329 2.83 -1.93 36.37
C VAL A 329 3.31 -3.26 36.94
N ARG A 330 4.64 -3.44 37.00
CA ARG A 330 5.23 -4.66 37.58
C ARG A 330 4.82 -4.76 39.05
N ARG A 331 4.42 -5.96 39.48
CA ARG A 331 4.09 -6.24 40.89
C ARG A 331 5.34 -6.14 41.77
N THR A 332 6.48 -6.60 41.25
CA THR A 332 7.77 -6.60 41.93
C THR A 332 8.78 -5.84 41.09
N LYS A 333 9.61 -5.01 41.73
CA LYS A 333 10.71 -4.29 41.03
C LYS A 333 11.76 -5.29 40.55
N LEU A 334 12.39 -4.98 39.42
CA LEU A 334 13.48 -5.77 38.86
C LEU A 334 14.77 -5.55 39.68
N SER A 335 15.55 -6.61 39.86
CA SER A 335 16.81 -6.57 40.62
C SER A 335 17.85 -5.67 39.95
N CYS A 336 17.90 -5.67 38.62
CA CYS A 336 18.78 -4.79 37.81
C CYS A 336 18.52 -3.29 38.08
N GLN A 337 17.28 -2.94 38.44
CA GLN A 337 16.89 -1.55 38.74
C GLN A 337 17.11 -1.18 40.22
N ALA A 338 17.29 -2.17 41.10
CA ALA A 338 17.51 -1.96 42.53
C ALA A 338 18.99 -1.80 42.89
N ASN A 339 19.90 -2.49 42.17
CA ASN A 339 21.34 -2.47 42.43
C ASN A 339 22.12 -2.23 41.12
N SER A 340 22.40 -0.98 40.78
CA SER A 340 23.17 -0.58 39.58
C SER A 340 24.67 -0.94 39.63
N SER A 341 25.08 -1.75 40.61
CA SER A 341 26.46 -2.19 40.82
C SER A 341 26.45 -3.61 41.38
N MET A 342 26.28 -4.61 40.51
CA MET A 342 26.88 -5.96 40.59
C MET A 342 26.17 -6.89 39.61
N THR A 343 26.97 -7.69 38.91
CA THR A 343 26.53 -8.89 38.19
C THR A 343 25.79 -9.82 39.14
N THR A 344 24.46 -9.78 39.14
CA THR A 344 23.62 -10.67 39.97
C THR A 344 23.60 -12.06 39.35
N GLN A 345 24.64 -12.87 39.57
CA GLN A 345 24.51 -14.33 39.51
C GLN A 345 24.13 -14.80 40.91
N GLY A 346 22.82 -14.92 41.18
CA GLY A 346 22.26 -15.33 42.48
C GLY A 346 20.75 -15.56 42.41
N LYS A 347 20.14 -16.03 43.51
CA LYS A 347 18.71 -16.39 43.62
C LYS A 347 17.70 -15.30 43.24
N ASP A 348 18.15 -14.05 43.14
CA ASP A 348 17.35 -12.86 42.81
C ASP A 348 17.56 -12.36 41.36
N THR A 349 17.99 -13.24 40.44
CA THR A 349 18.10 -12.89 39.01
C THR A 349 16.72 -12.61 38.41
N ASP A 350 16.61 -11.52 37.67
CA ASP A 350 15.45 -11.25 36.83
C ASP A 350 15.27 -12.40 35.82
N VAL A 351 14.01 -12.73 35.51
CA VAL A 351 13.66 -13.83 34.59
C VAL A 351 12.58 -13.38 33.61
N PHE A 352 12.52 -14.04 32.44
CA PHE A 352 11.52 -13.78 31.43
C PHE A 352 10.42 -14.84 31.43
N TYR A 353 9.18 -14.40 31.20
CA TYR A 353 8.05 -15.29 30.99
C TYR A 353 7.75 -15.43 29.50
N ARG A 354 7.78 -16.66 28.98
CA ARG A 354 7.45 -16.92 27.58
C ARG A 354 5.95 -16.71 27.33
N MET A 355 5.64 -15.87 26.36
CA MET A 355 4.29 -15.67 25.86
C MET A 355 4.12 -16.34 24.50
N THR A 356 2.98 -16.98 24.28
CA THR A 356 2.60 -17.59 23.01
C THR A 356 1.39 -16.88 22.43
N ASN A 357 1.21 -16.97 21.11
CA ASN A 357 0.05 -16.42 20.39
C ASN A 357 -0.20 -14.92 20.64
N ALA A 358 0.87 -14.16 20.83
CA ALA A 358 0.82 -12.71 21.02
C ALA A 358 1.45 -12.01 19.83
N LYS A 359 0.81 -10.94 19.36
CA LYS A 359 1.41 -10.00 18.42
C LYS A 359 2.55 -9.26 19.12
N THR A 360 3.73 -9.24 18.51
CA THR A 360 4.91 -8.52 19.02
C THR A 360 4.54 -7.07 19.39
N PRO A 361 5.00 -6.52 20.53
CA PRO A 361 4.77 -5.13 20.89
C PRO A 361 5.39 -4.16 19.86
N ASP A 362 5.04 -2.88 19.95
CA ASP A 362 5.69 -1.85 19.13
C ASP A 362 7.07 -1.48 19.70
N LEU A 363 7.83 -0.64 18.99
CA LEU A 363 9.21 -0.22 19.32
C LEU A 363 10.19 -1.40 19.41
N HIS A 364 9.92 -2.46 18.65
CA HIS A 364 10.80 -3.61 18.53
C HIS A 364 12.11 -3.22 17.83
N GLN A 365 13.15 -4.01 18.08
CA GLN A 365 14.46 -3.88 17.44
C GLN A 365 14.96 -5.28 17.09
N VAL A 366 15.57 -5.44 15.92
CA VAL A 366 16.32 -6.68 15.63
C VAL A 366 17.53 -6.72 16.54
N ALA A 367 17.62 -7.79 17.31
CA ALA A 367 18.78 -8.08 18.12
C ALA A 367 19.79 -8.90 17.31
N SER A 368 21.06 -8.47 17.28
CA SER A 368 22.14 -9.11 16.53
C SER A 368 22.71 -10.34 17.26
N PHE A 369 21.84 -11.29 17.63
CA PHE A 369 22.22 -12.54 18.27
C PHE A 369 22.01 -13.73 17.34
N LEU A 370 22.89 -14.74 17.43
CA LEU A 370 22.84 -15.92 16.56
C LEU A 370 21.82 -16.96 17.04
N SER A 371 21.31 -16.83 18.27
CA SER A 371 20.33 -17.76 18.83
C SER A 371 19.43 -17.10 19.87
N ALA A 372 18.26 -17.70 20.12
CA ALA A 372 17.34 -17.28 21.18
C ALA A 372 17.99 -17.32 22.57
N LYS A 373 18.92 -18.25 22.82
CA LYS A 373 19.67 -18.33 24.08
C LYS A 373 20.58 -17.12 24.28
N GLN A 374 21.32 -16.73 23.24
CA GLN A 374 22.15 -15.53 23.28
C GLN A 374 21.30 -14.26 23.42
N CYS A 375 20.13 -14.20 22.77
CA CYS A 375 19.19 -13.09 22.92
C CYS A 375 18.66 -12.99 24.36
N TYR A 376 18.31 -14.12 24.98
CA TYR A 376 17.92 -14.20 26.37
C TYR A 376 19.03 -13.70 27.31
N GLU A 377 20.24 -14.21 27.17
CA GLU A 377 21.40 -13.82 27.99
C GLU A 377 21.77 -12.34 27.78
N GLY A 378 21.73 -11.87 26.53
CA GLY A 378 21.98 -10.47 26.19
C GLY A 378 20.93 -9.52 26.76
N CYS A 379 19.66 -9.90 26.73
CA CYS A 379 18.58 -9.11 27.34
C CYS A 379 18.69 -9.12 28.87
N LEU A 380 19.02 -10.26 29.50
CA LEU A 380 19.28 -10.32 30.95
C LEU A 380 20.44 -9.42 31.39
N GLY A 381 21.48 -9.31 30.57
CA GLY A 381 22.64 -8.45 30.83
C GLY A 381 22.35 -6.95 30.64
N ASN A 382 21.20 -6.57 30.09
CA ASN A 382 20.83 -5.19 29.81
C ASN A 382 19.63 -4.75 30.66
N CYS A 383 19.88 -3.95 31.71
CA CYS A 383 18.81 -3.48 32.62
C CYS A 383 17.69 -2.67 31.95
N SER A 384 17.91 -2.14 30.74
CA SER A 384 16.88 -1.44 29.96
C SER A 384 16.03 -2.40 29.11
N CYS A 385 16.46 -3.64 28.94
CA CYS A 385 15.71 -4.65 28.20
C CYS A 385 14.51 -5.13 29.01
N THR A 386 13.34 -5.17 28.37
CA THR A 386 12.07 -5.53 29.05
C THR A 386 11.37 -6.75 28.45
N ALA A 387 11.75 -7.14 27.22
CA ALA A 387 11.30 -8.32 26.49
C ALA A 387 12.31 -8.59 25.36
N PHE A 388 12.33 -9.83 24.84
CA PHE A 388 13.19 -10.25 23.74
C PHE A 388 12.48 -11.24 22.81
#